data_AF-A0A940ZV78-F1
#
_entry.id   AF-A0A940ZV78-F1
#
_cell.length_a   1.000
_cell.length_b   1.000
_cell.length_c   1.000
_cell.angle_alpha   90.00
_cell.angle_beta   90.00
_cell.angle_gamma   90.00
#
_symmetry.space_group_name_H-M   'P 1'
#
loop_
_entity.id
_entity.type
_entity.pdbx_description
1 polymer ?
#
loop_
_entity_poly.entity_id
_entity_poly.type
_entity_poly.pdbx_seq_one_letter_code
_entity_poly.pdbx_strand_id
1 'polypeptide(L)' 'YRDAKDLIDIGAYTPGSNPKIDASLAHMDRIQAFTRQRVDEYVTSQEMFQQLQEIFR' A
#
# COMPACT_ATOMS: atom_id res chain seq x y z
N TYR A 1 -4.00 -9.88 -0.89
CA TYR A 1 -4.26 -8.63 -0.16
C TYR A 1 -5.72 -8.50 0.24
N ARG A 2 -6.70 -8.48 -0.69
CA ARG A 2 -8.14 -8.47 -0.35
C ARG A 2 -8.52 -9.56 0.67
N ASP A 3 -8.09 -10.79 0.44
CA ASP A 3 -8.38 -11.90 1.35
C ASP A 3 -7.70 -11.79 2.73
N ALA A 4 -6.54 -11.12 2.78
CA ALA A 4 -5.83 -10.85 4.04
C ALA A 4 -6.41 -9.62 4.76
N LYS A 5 -6.97 -8.67 4.01
CA LYS A 5 -7.61 -7.45 4.54
C LYS A 5 -8.88 -7.79 5.29
N ASP A 6 -9.71 -8.71 4.77
CA ASP A 6 -10.88 -9.21 5.49
C ASP A 6 -10.49 -9.87 6.83
N LEU A 7 -9.41 -10.66 6.84
CA LEU A 7 -8.88 -11.28 8.06
C LEU A 7 -8.34 -10.26 9.08
N ILE A 8 -7.76 -9.16 8.61
CA ILE A 8 -7.29 -8.06 9.46
C ILE A 8 -8.47 -7.25 10.01
N ASP A 9 -9.44 -6.91 9.16
CA ASP A 9 -10.59 -6.07 9.51
C ASP A 9 -11.54 -6.75 10.51
N ILE A 10 -11.63 -8.10 10.50
CA ILE A 10 -12.36 -8.86 11.53
C ILE A 10 -11.54 -9.12 12.81
N GLY A 11 -10.29 -8.63 12.89
CA GLY A 11 -9.41 -8.80 14.05
C GLY A 11 -8.79 -10.20 14.19
N ALA A 12 -8.86 -11.04 13.15
CA ALA A 12 -8.34 -12.40 13.16
C ALA A 12 -6.84 -12.50 12.79
N TYR A 13 -6.20 -11.37 12.44
CA TYR A 13 -4.79 -11.35 12.06
C TYR A 13 -3.91 -10.72 13.14
N THR A 14 -2.84 -11.43 13.53
CA THR A 14 -1.80 -10.93 14.45
C THR A 14 -0.50 -10.68 13.68
N PRO A 15 0.13 -9.49 13.82
CA PRO A 15 1.42 -9.19 13.20
C PRO A 15 2.49 -10.23 13.57
N GLY A 16 3.31 -10.66 12.60
CA GLY A 16 4.34 -11.68 12.81
C GLY A 16 3.86 -13.13 12.67
N SER A 17 2.55 -13.36 12.51
CA SER A 17 2.00 -14.71 12.33
C SER A 17 2.17 -15.24 10.90
N ASN A 18 2.41 -14.36 9.92
CA ASN A 18 2.66 -14.76 8.54
C ASN A 18 3.57 -13.75 7.81
N PRO A 19 4.84 -14.09 7.54
CA PRO A 19 5.79 -13.17 6.92
C PRO A 19 5.38 -12.72 5.50
N LYS A 20 4.55 -13.48 4.78
CA LYS A 20 3.98 -13.02 3.49
C LYS A 20 2.96 -11.91 3.67
N ILE A 21 2.13 -11.98 4.72
CA ILE A 21 1.12 -10.95 5.00
C ILE A 21 1.80 -9.72 5.59
N ASP A 22 2.77 -9.89 6.48
CA ASP A 22 3.57 -8.77 7.03
C ASP A 22 4.32 -8.01 5.92
N ALA A 23 4.99 -8.74 5.00
CA ALA A 23 5.64 -8.13 3.85
C ALA A 23 4.62 -7.44 2.92
N SER A 24 3.46 -8.05 2.71
CA SER A 24 2.39 -7.44 1.92
C SER A 24 1.87 -6.15 2.56
N LEU A 25 1.69 -6.12 3.89
CA LEU A 25 1.29 -4.93 4.65
C LEU A 25 2.31 -3.80 4.50
N ALA A 26 3.60 -4.11 4.66
CA ALA A 26 4.69 -3.14 4.56
C ALA A 26 4.75 -2.42 3.19
N HIS A 27 4.51 -3.14 2.09
CA HIS A 27 4.49 -2.55 0.75
C HIS A 27 3.16 -1.90 0.39
N MET A 28 2.08 -2.35 1.01
CA MET A 28 0.73 -1.95 0.64
C MET A 28 0.38 -0.55 1.13
N ASP A 29 0.98 -0.06 2.22
CA ASP A 29 0.88 1.34 2.61
C ASP A 29 1.48 2.27 1.53
N ARG A 30 2.66 1.93 0.98
CA ARG A 30 3.29 2.70 -0.11
C ARG A 30 2.45 2.68 -1.38
N ILE A 31 1.88 1.53 -1.73
CA ILE A 31 1.00 1.39 -2.92
C ILE A 31 -0.31 2.15 -2.71
N GLN A 32 -0.93 2.09 -1.53
CA GLN A 32 -2.13 2.86 -1.23
C GLN A 32 -1.86 4.36 -1.26
N ALA A 33 -0.73 4.82 -0.72
CA ALA A 33 -0.33 6.22 -0.78
C ALA A 33 -0.17 6.71 -2.23
N PHE A 34 0.43 5.90 -3.10
CA PHE A 34 0.57 6.25 -4.52
C PHE A 34 -0.75 6.24 -5.30
N THR A 35 -1.63 5.29 -5.01
CA THR A 35 -2.92 5.14 -5.72
C THR A 35 -4.01 6.06 -5.18
N ARG A 36 -3.76 6.78 -4.08
CA ARG A 36 -4.69 7.71 -3.46
C ARG A 36 -4.19 9.14 -3.62
N GLN A 37 -4.97 9.95 -4.34
CA GLN A 37 -4.70 11.36 -4.57
C GLN A 37 -5.88 12.20 -4.09
N ARG A 38 -5.64 13.42 -3.62
CA ARG A 38 -6.75 14.32 -3.29
C ARG A 38 -7.40 14.89 -4.55
N VAL A 39 -8.66 15.27 -4.47
CA VAL A 39 -9.42 15.81 -5.62
C VAL A 39 -8.90 17.16 -6.11
N ASP A 40 -8.22 17.90 -5.23
CA ASP A 40 -7.60 19.21 -5.48
C ASP A 40 -6.11 19.12 -5.83
N GLU A 41 -5.55 17.91 -5.79
CA GLU A 41 -4.15 17.67 -6.07
C GLU A 41 -3.96 17.41 -7.56
N TYR A 42 -3.00 18.10 -8.17
CA TYR A 42 -2.60 17.90 -9.57
C TYR A 42 -1.16 17.42 -9.58
N VAL A 43 -0.96 16.26 -10.20
CA VAL A 43 0.35 15.63 -10.36
C VAL A 43 0.67 15.63 -11.85
N THR A 44 1.85 16.11 -12.21
CA THR A 44 2.34 16.00 -13.58
C THR A 44 2.79 14.57 -13.87
N SER A 45 2.80 14.18 -15.16
CA SER A 45 3.26 12.85 -15.56
C SER A 45 4.68 12.54 -15.05
N GLN A 46 5.56 13.55 -14.99
CA GLN A 46 6.93 13.39 -14.52
C GLN A 46 7.01 13.11 -13.02
N GLU A 47 6.22 13.82 -12.20
CA GLU A 47 6.11 13.58 -10.76
C GLU A 47 5.51 12.19 -10.47
N MET A 48 4.52 11.76 -11.26
CA MET A 48 3.94 10.41 -11.15
C MET A 48 4.98 9.32 -11.39
N PHE A 49 5.84 9.47 -12.40
CA PHE A 49 6.93 8.51 -12.66
C PHE A 49 7.98 8.49 -11.53
N GLN A 50 8.30 9.64 -10.94
CA GLN A 50 9.22 9.70 -9.80
C GLN A 50 8.63 9.01 -8.57
N GLN A 51 7.36 9.26 -8.26
CA GLN A 51 6.67 8.59 -7.16
C GLN A 51 6.59 7.08 -7.37
N LEU A 52 6.35 6.63 -8.60
CA LEU A 52 6.36 5.19 -8.93
C LEU A 52 7.73 4.55 -8.68
N GLN A 53 8.83 5.22 -9.07
CA GLN A 53 10.19 4.72 -8.81
C GLN A 53 10.49 4.62 -7.32
N GLU A 54 10.06 5.60 -6.53
CA GLU A 54 10.25 5.63 -5.08
C GLU A 54 9.47 4.52 -4.34
N ILE A 55 8.46 3.87 -4.94
CA ILE A 55 7.78 2.72 -4.31
C ILE A 55 8.67 1.47 -4.32
N PHE A 56 9.46 1.30 -5.38
CA PHE A 56 10.30 0.11 -5.60
C PHE A 56 11.74 0.26 -5.09
N ARG A 57 12.07 1.44 -4.54
CA ARG A 57 13.34 1.74 -3.89
C ARG A 57 13.32 1.42 -2.40
#